data_AF-A0AAN9CAT5-F1
#
_entry.id   AF-A0AAN9CAT5-F1
#
_cell.length_a   1.000
_cell.length_b   1.000
_cell.length_c   1.000
_cell.angle_alpha   90.00
_cell.angle_beta   90.00
_cell.angle_gamma   90.00
#
_symmetry.space_group_name_H-M   'P 1'
#
loop_
_entity.id
_entity.type
_entity.pdbx_description
1 polymer ?
#
loop_
_entity_poly.entity_id
_entity_poly.type
_entity_poly.pdbx_seq_one_letter_code
_entity_poly.pdbx_strand_id
1 'polypeptide(L)'
;MICETPADVTVDQCYFYRNSEQKNMKVSPSCELELTGAEVLRWADVKSPASVDIYCFYIRYEHGVNKPSSHSPAATVTVLGSLQKPFISVSDDVQISIACEIPLSVRADFTCSLYTENVLLHRSVSQIEKSQSGEYHLCMFYLTHSELFTRSVNSRNLSCDYYINTEPEIRSPRSDTHTIRGLPQAKLTASSSDIKETDTVQLSCENTEDLKMEMCFFNIKGRESYSKQSTSCQLSLTGSQISIWSEGQSSSVRISCFYTVEKSQVQKPSPHSDPVTITIQSES
;
A
#
# COMPACT_ATOMS: atom_id res chain seq x y z
N MET A 1 -24.62 30.15 -6.53
CA MET A 1 -24.50 30.82 -5.22
C MET A 1 -25.41 32.03 -5.20
N ILE A 2 -26.09 32.29 -4.08
CA ILE A 2 -27.10 33.34 -3.95
C ILE A 2 -26.56 34.39 -2.97
N CYS A 3 -26.58 35.66 -3.35
CA CYS A 3 -26.28 36.77 -2.45
C CYS A 3 -27.59 37.26 -1.83
N GLU A 4 -27.82 36.93 -0.55
CA GLU A 4 -29.07 37.27 0.13
C GLU A 4 -29.21 38.77 0.36
N THR A 5 -30.39 39.31 0.04
CA THR A 5 -30.73 40.74 0.18
C THR A 5 -31.94 40.91 1.12
N PRO A 6 -32.01 41.98 1.93
CA PRO A 6 -33.19 42.24 2.76
C PRO A 6 -34.45 42.43 1.91
N ALA A 7 -35.59 41.92 2.39
CA ALA A 7 -36.85 41.92 1.64
C ALA A 7 -37.38 43.31 1.23
N ASP A 8 -37.03 44.36 1.99
CA ASP A 8 -37.52 45.73 1.79
C ASP A 8 -36.58 46.60 0.93
N VAL A 9 -35.60 46.00 0.24
CA VAL A 9 -34.59 46.72 -0.54
C VAL A 9 -34.70 46.41 -2.02
N THR A 10 -34.88 47.47 -2.83
CA THR A 10 -34.63 47.39 -4.27
C THR A 10 -33.12 47.35 -4.52
N VAL A 11 -32.64 46.19 -4.97
CA VAL A 11 -31.25 45.99 -5.37
C VAL A 11 -31.14 46.06 -6.88
N ASP A 12 -30.27 46.93 -7.40
CA ASP A 12 -30.04 47.04 -8.84
C ASP A 12 -29.11 45.95 -9.36
N GLN A 13 -28.06 45.63 -8.59
CA GLN A 13 -27.05 44.65 -8.96
C GLN A 13 -26.24 44.17 -7.75
N CYS A 14 -25.90 42.89 -7.75
CA CYS A 14 -24.98 42.27 -6.82
C CYS A 14 -23.60 42.08 -7.47
N TYR A 15 -22.56 42.18 -6.65
CA TYR A 15 -21.17 42.03 -7.03
C TYR A 15 -20.55 40.87 -6.28
N PHE A 16 -19.80 40.04 -7.00
CA PHE A 16 -19.09 38.88 -6.47
C PHE A 16 -17.59 39.02 -6.72
N TYR A 17 -16.78 38.71 -5.72
CA TYR A 17 -15.33 38.79 -5.79
C TYR A 17 -14.67 37.67 -4.98
N ARG A 18 -13.39 37.40 -5.22
CA ARG A 18 -12.69 36.20 -4.73
C ARG A 18 -11.43 36.55 -3.93
N ASN A 19 -11.06 35.73 -2.95
CA ASN A 19 -9.79 35.78 -2.21
C ASN A 19 -9.39 37.21 -1.75
N SER A 20 -10.36 38.04 -1.35
CA SER A 20 -10.20 39.47 -1.01
C SER A 20 -9.74 40.43 -2.12
N GLU A 21 -9.62 39.97 -3.37
CA GLU A 21 -9.34 40.81 -4.55
C GLU A 21 -10.64 41.34 -5.17
N GLN A 22 -10.83 42.66 -5.15
CA GLN A 22 -11.95 43.34 -5.84
C GLN A 22 -11.66 43.63 -7.32
N LYS A 23 -10.66 42.96 -7.91
CA LYS A 23 -10.38 43.02 -9.35
C LYS A 23 -11.18 41.93 -10.07
N ASN A 24 -11.68 42.23 -11.27
CA ASN A 24 -12.45 41.28 -12.09
C ASN A 24 -13.70 40.71 -11.38
N MET A 25 -14.46 41.59 -10.71
CA MET A 25 -15.72 41.23 -10.06
C MET A 25 -16.74 40.74 -11.09
N LYS A 26 -17.54 39.75 -10.71
CA LYS A 26 -18.70 39.31 -11.48
C LYS A 26 -19.94 40.06 -10.98
N VAL A 27 -20.76 40.54 -11.91
CA VAL A 27 -21.97 41.32 -11.61
C VAL A 27 -23.19 40.48 -11.97
N SER A 28 -24.19 40.46 -11.10
CA SER A 28 -25.46 39.76 -11.34
C SER A 28 -26.65 40.63 -10.93
N PRO A 29 -27.58 40.93 -11.86
CA PRO A 29 -28.83 41.63 -11.55
C PRO A 29 -29.81 40.78 -10.72
N SER A 30 -29.76 39.45 -10.85
CA SER A 30 -30.61 38.53 -10.07
C SER A 30 -30.02 38.19 -8.71
N CYS A 31 -28.81 38.66 -8.40
CA CYS A 31 -28.05 38.27 -7.21
C CYS A 31 -27.76 36.76 -7.11
N GLU A 32 -27.87 36.05 -8.23
CA GLU A 32 -27.48 34.66 -8.40
C GLU A 32 -26.23 34.59 -9.28
N LEU A 33 -25.24 33.80 -8.85
CA LEU A 33 -24.02 33.53 -9.60
C LEU A 33 -23.89 32.02 -9.84
N GLU A 34 -23.93 31.63 -11.11
CA GLU A 34 -23.69 30.26 -11.57
C GLU A 34 -22.30 30.18 -12.20
N LEU A 35 -21.50 29.20 -11.77
CA LEU A 35 -20.18 28.91 -12.31
C LEU A 35 -19.97 27.40 -12.32
N THR A 36 -19.36 26.90 -13.39
CA THR A 36 -18.78 25.55 -13.43
C THR A 36 -17.46 25.53 -12.65
N GLY A 37 -17.00 24.34 -12.23
CA GLY A 37 -15.72 24.20 -11.55
C GLY A 37 -14.53 24.76 -12.36
N ALA A 38 -14.52 24.54 -13.67
CA ALA A 38 -13.48 25.09 -14.55
C ALA A 38 -13.50 26.63 -14.61
N GLU A 39 -14.67 27.24 -14.54
CA GLU A 39 -14.82 28.71 -14.49
C GLU A 39 -14.41 29.27 -13.14
N VAL A 40 -14.66 28.58 -12.04
CA VAL A 40 -14.16 28.98 -10.71
C VAL A 40 -12.63 28.95 -10.70
N LEU A 41 -12.00 27.88 -11.19
CA LEU A 41 -10.53 27.77 -11.27
C LEU A 41 -9.90 28.83 -12.17
N ARG A 42 -10.47 29.04 -13.38
CA ARG A 42 -9.99 30.05 -14.32
C ARG A 42 -10.20 31.45 -13.78
N TRP A 43 -11.36 31.71 -13.17
CA TRP A 43 -11.61 32.98 -12.53
C TRP A 43 -10.57 33.19 -11.46
N ALA A 44 -10.31 32.18 -10.61
CA ALA A 44 -9.37 32.18 -9.50
C ALA A 44 -7.87 32.22 -9.88
N ASP A 45 -7.53 31.95 -11.14
CA ASP A 45 -6.16 31.72 -11.60
C ASP A 45 -5.41 30.67 -10.76
N VAL A 46 -6.11 29.58 -10.43
CA VAL A 46 -5.56 28.45 -9.67
C VAL A 46 -5.79 27.14 -10.42
N LYS A 47 -4.92 26.16 -10.17
CA LYS A 47 -5.10 24.79 -10.67
C LYS A 47 -5.86 23.97 -9.63
N SER A 48 -6.65 23.01 -10.10
CA SER A 48 -7.36 22.09 -9.21
C SER A 48 -6.40 21.02 -8.65
N PRO A 49 -6.68 20.47 -7.45
CA PRO A 49 -7.78 20.83 -6.56
C PRO A 49 -7.51 22.16 -5.83
N ALA A 50 -8.54 23.00 -5.67
CA ALA A 50 -8.41 24.28 -4.98
C ALA A 50 -9.71 24.69 -4.28
N SER A 51 -9.56 25.36 -3.15
CA SER A 51 -10.64 26.08 -2.47
C SER A 51 -10.53 27.57 -2.78
N VAL A 52 -11.64 28.18 -3.17
CA VAL A 52 -11.72 29.60 -3.53
C VAL A 52 -12.79 30.25 -2.66
N ASP A 53 -12.41 31.27 -1.91
CA ASP A 53 -13.36 32.04 -1.11
C ASP A 53 -14.02 33.09 -1.99
N ILE A 54 -15.34 33.05 -2.06
CA ILE A 54 -16.15 34.01 -2.82
C ILE A 54 -16.99 34.82 -1.84
N TYR A 55 -16.95 36.14 -2.02
CA TYR A 55 -17.70 37.11 -1.25
C TYR A 55 -18.69 37.82 -2.16
N CYS A 56 -19.76 38.36 -1.58
CA CYS A 56 -20.68 39.21 -2.32
C CYS A 56 -21.04 40.49 -1.56
N PHE A 57 -21.49 41.50 -2.28
CA PHE A 57 -22.17 42.69 -1.75
C PHE A 57 -23.12 43.24 -2.81
N TYR A 58 -24.07 44.06 -2.39
CA TYR A 58 -25.00 44.72 -3.31
C TYR A 58 -24.91 46.24 -3.19
N ILE A 59 -25.39 46.95 -4.20
CA ILE A 59 -25.53 48.41 -4.17
C ILE A 59 -27.02 48.75 -4.08
N ARG A 60 -27.37 49.64 -3.15
CA ARG A 60 -28.71 50.20 -2.98
C ARG A 60 -28.71 51.67 -3.35
N TYR A 61 -29.78 52.11 -4.02
CA TYR A 61 -30.03 53.52 -4.26
C TYR A 61 -30.71 54.15 -3.04
N GLU A 62 -30.03 55.09 -2.37
CA GLU A 62 -30.60 55.85 -1.26
C GLU A 62 -30.44 57.34 -1.49
N HIS A 63 -31.53 58.09 -1.44
CA HIS A 63 -31.52 59.56 -1.46
C HIS A 63 -30.68 60.16 -2.61
N GLY A 64 -30.72 59.54 -3.79
CA GLY A 64 -29.96 60.04 -4.95
C GLY A 64 -28.56 59.46 -5.11
N VAL A 65 -28.11 58.60 -4.17
CA VAL A 65 -26.72 58.11 -4.09
C VAL A 65 -26.69 56.58 -4.04
N ASN A 66 -25.79 56.00 -4.83
CA ASN A 66 -25.46 54.58 -4.78
C ASN A 66 -24.63 54.27 -3.52
N LYS A 67 -25.14 53.44 -2.62
CA LYS A 67 -24.43 53.00 -1.41
C LYS A 67 -24.21 51.49 -1.43
N PRO A 68 -22.97 51.00 -1.24
CA PRO A 68 -22.71 49.58 -1.11
C PRO A 68 -23.15 49.06 0.26
N SER A 69 -23.63 47.81 0.29
CA SER A 69 -23.82 47.05 1.52
C SER A 69 -22.48 46.65 2.15
N SER A 70 -22.54 46.14 3.37
CA SER A 70 -21.44 45.34 3.91
C SER A 70 -21.21 44.10 3.03
N HIS A 71 -19.97 43.62 2.99
CA HIS A 71 -19.62 42.37 2.33
C HIS A 71 -20.15 41.17 3.13
N SER A 72 -20.52 40.11 2.42
CA SER A 72 -20.91 38.83 3.03
C SER A 72 -19.72 38.18 3.76
N PRO A 73 -19.99 37.20 4.66
CA PRO A 73 -18.99 36.19 5.00
C PRO A 73 -18.48 35.46 3.75
N ALA A 74 -17.32 34.81 3.87
CA ALA A 74 -16.77 33.99 2.79
C ALA A 74 -17.68 32.78 2.52
N ALA A 75 -18.03 32.57 1.24
CA ALA A 75 -18.56 31.32 0.73
C ALA A 75 -17.42 30.56 0.04
N THR A 76 -16.88 29.55 0.70
CA THR A 76 -15.79 28.74 0.16
C THR A 76 -16.33 27.73 -0.86
N VAL A 77 -15.82 27.80 -2.09
CA VAL A 77 -16.11 26.84 -3.16
C VAL A 77 -14.87 25.98 -3.39
N THR A 78 -14.99 24.69 -3.14
CA THR A 78 -13.93 23.72 -3.40
C THR A 78 -14.16 23.06 -4.76
N VAL A 79 -13.27 23.32 -5.71
CA VAL A 79 -13.28 22.66 -7.02
C VAL A 79 -12.35 21.45 -6.97
N LEU A 80 -12.97 20.29 -7.08
CA LEU A 80 -12.29 19.02 -7.19
C LEU A 80 -12.01 18.75 -8.67
N GLY A 81 -10.74 18.59 -9.04
CA GLY A 81 -10.42 17.91 -10.28
C GLY A 81 -10.47 16.41 -10.08
N SER A 82 -10.45 15.68 -11.20
CA SER A 82 -10.17 14.25 -11.17
C SER A 82 -8.76 14.06 -10.62
N LEU A 83 -8.66 13.67 -9.34
CA LEU A 83 -7.40 13.25 -8.75
C LEU A 83 -6.83 12.14 -9.63
N GLN A 84 -5.54 12.26 -9.95
CA GLN A 84 -4.87 11.22 -10.72
C GLN A 84 -4.57 10.03 -9.81
N LYS A 85 -4.69 8.82 -10.35
CA LYS A 85 -4.32 7.60 -9.62
C LYS A 85 -2.84 7.64 -9.24
N PRO A 86 -2.45 7.15 -8.05
CA PRO A 86 -1.04 7.07 -7.70
C PRO A 86 -0.33 5.97 -8.50
N PHE A 87 0.99 6.08 -8.60
CA PHE A 87 1.86 5.03 -9.12
C PHE A 87 2.34 4.15 -7.96
N ILE A 88 2.18 2.83 -8.09
CA ILE A 88 2.62 1.88 -7.07
C ILE A 88 3.92 1.22 -7.51
N SER A 89 4.91 1.22 -6.62
CA SER A 89 6.16 0.49 -6.78
C SER A 89 6.43 -0.38 -5.56
N VAL A 90 7.00 -1.56 -5.78
CA VAL A 90 7.26 -2.56 -4.74
C VAL A 90 8.74 -2.94 -4.81
N SER A 91 9.43 -2.86 -3.69
CA SER A 91 10.79 -3.39 -3.51
C SER A 91 10.76 -4.53 -2.49
N ASP A 92 11.46 -5.61 -2.81
CA ASP A 92 11.67 -6.78 -1.96
C ASP A 92 13.18 -7.02 -1.81
N ASP A 93 13.91 -5.99 -1.36
CA ASP A 93 15.36 -6.05 -1.14
C ASP A 93 15.70 -6.53 0.28
N VAL A 94 15.66 -5.64 1.28
CA VAL A 94 15.92 -6.01 2.69
C VAL A 94 14.62 -6.40 3.40
N GLN A 95 13.61 -5.54 3.25
CA GLN A 95 12.24 -5.74 3.70
C GLN A 95 11.29 -5.41 2.56
N ILE A 96 10.06 -5.90 2.61
CA ILE A 96 9.07 -5.58 1.59
C ILE A 96 8.62 -4.14 1.83
N SER A 97 8.99 -3.24 0.93
CA SER A 97 8.58 -1.85 0.95
C SER A 97 7.71 -1.54 -0.27
N ILE A 98 6.66 -0.78 -0.03
CA ILE A 98 5.72 -0.35 -1.07
C ILE A 98 5.68 1.16 -1.04
N ALA A 99 6.00 1.78 -2.17
CA ALA A 99 5.85 3.21 -2.36
C ALA A 99 4.59 3.48 -3.19
N CYS A 100 3.75 4.37 -2.68
CA CYS A 100 2.60 4.90 -3.39
C CYS A 100 2.91 6.35 -3.76
N GLU A 101 3.37 6.57 -4.99
CA GLU A 101 3.83 7.85 -5.51
C GLU A 101 2.64 8.67 -6.04
N ILE A 102 2.55 9.92 -5.60
CA ILE A 102 1.41 10.80 -5.91
C ILE A 102 1.82 11.74 -7.05
N PRO A 103 1.12 11.73 -8.19
CA PRO A 103 1.47 12.52 -9.39
C PRO A 103 1.19 14.05 -9.27
N LEU A 104 0.89 14.56 -8.08
CA LEU A 104 0.40 15.93 -7.88
C LEU A 104 1.46 16.85 -7.25
N SER A 105 1.59 18.06 -7.79
CA SER A 105 2.31 19.20 -7.18
C SER A 105 1.45 19.92 -6.13
N VAL A 106 0.69 19.17 -5.32
CA VAL A 106 -0.28 19.74 -4.37
C VAL A 106 0.36 19.81 -2.99
N ARG A 107 0.46 21.02 -2.43
CA ARG A 107 0.99 21.30 -1.08
C ARG A 107 -0.07 20.99 0.00
N ALA A 108 -0.58 19.76 0.04
CA ALA A 108 -1.52 19.33 1.06
C ALA A 108 -1.01 18.04 1.70
N ASP A 109 -1.41 17.78 2.94
CA ASP A 109 -1.14 16.51 3.60
C ASP A 109 -2.07 15.44 3.02
N PHE A 110 -1.48 14.35 2.51
CA PHE A 110 -2.22 13.20 2.01
C PHE A 110 -2.12 12.04 2.99
N THR A 111 -3.17 11.24 3.05
CA THR A 111 -3.09 9.91 3.65
C THR A 111 -3.35 8.86 2.60
N CYS A 112 -2.42 7.93 2.46
CA CYS A 112 -2.55 6.80 1.55
C CYS A 112 -3.14 5.59 2.27
N SER A 113 -3.93 4.82 1.54
CA SER A 113 -4.44 3.53 1.97
C SER A 113 -3.87 2.44 1.07
N LEU A 114 -3.26 1.41 1.67
CA LEU A 114 -2.74 0.23 0.97
C LEU A 114 -3.75 -0.91 1.07
N TYR A 115 -3.99 -1.61 -0.04
CA TYR A 115 -4.95 -2.70 -0.14
C TYR A 115 -4.31 -3.99 -0.63
N THR A 116 -4.86 -5.11 -0.17
CA THR A 116 -4.65 -6.46 -0.71
C THR A 116 -5.99 -7.07 -1.11
N GLU A 117 -6.16 -7.47 -2.37
CA GLU A 117 -7.44 -8.05 -2.86
C GLU A 117 -8.69 -7.22 -2.47
N ASN A 118 -8.56 -5.88 -2.43
CA ASN A 118 -9.57 -4.90 -1.96
C ASN A 118 -9.79 -4.78 -0.44
N VAL A 119 -9.04 -5.51 0.38
CA VAL A 119 -9.03 -5.36 1.85
C VAL A 119 -7.97 -4.33 2.24
N LEU A 120 -8.35 -3.37 3.08
CA LEU A 120 -7.41 -2.39 3.62
C LEU A 120 -6.38 -3.09 4.52
N LEU A 121 -5.11 -2.96 4.17
CA LEU A 121 -3.98 -3.44 4.96
C LEU A 121 -3.50 -2.37 5.93
N HIS A 122 -3.06 -1.23 5.39
CA HIS A 122 -2.40 -0.18 6.15
C HIS A 122 -2.81 1.21 5.68
N ARG A 123 -2.68 2.19 6.56
CA ARG A 123 -2.72 3.61 6.21
C ARG A 123 -1.37 4.25 6.55
N SER A 124 -0.94 5.20 5.73
CA SER A 124 0.31 5.92 5.91
C SER A 124 0.15 7.36 5.47
N VAL A 125 0.79 8.29 6.17
CA VAL A 125 0.79 9.72 5.83
C VAL A 125 1.87 9.98 4.78
N SER A 126 1.59 10.87 3.83
CA SER A 126 2.54 11.23 2.80
C SER A 126 3.81 11.87 3.36
N GLN A 127 4.94 11.52 2.77
CA GLN A 127 6.24 12.09 3.01
C GLN A 127 6.70 12.83 1.75
N ILE A 128 7.55 13.84 1.93
CA ILE A 128 8.16 14.61 0.85
C ILE A 128 9.55 14.05 0.63
N GLU A 129 9.80 13.53 -0.57
CA GLU A 129 11.10 13.04 -0.98
C GLU A 129 11.73 13.95 -2.03
N LYS A 130 13.06 14.06 -2.02
CA LYS A 130 13.82 14.90 -2.94
C LYS A 130 14.50 14.03 -4.00
N SER A 131 14.23 14.32 -5.26
CA SER A 131 14.92 13.70 -6.41
C SER A 131 15.72 14.73 -7.20
N GLN A 132 16.57 14.26 -8.12
CA GLN A 132 17.25 15.14 -9.09
C GLN A 132 16.28 15.92 -9.98
N SER A 133 15.05 15.43 -10.15
CA SER A 133 13.99 16.04 -10.96
C SER A 133 13.04 16.97 -10.19
N GLY A 134 13.21 17.08 -8.86
CA GLY A 134 12.35 17.88 -7.98
C GLY A 134 11.84 17.10 -6.76
N GLU A 135 11.02 17.77 -5.95
CA GLU A 135 10.30 17.16 -4.83
C GLU A 135 9.10 16.37 -5.33
N TYR A 136 8.90 15.17 -4.79
CA TYR A 136 7.74 14.34 -5.07
C TYR A 136 7.15 13.80 -3.77
N HIS A 137 5.84 13.57 -3.77
CA HIS A 137 5.10 13.12 -2.60
C HIS A 137 4.84 11.62 -2.73
N LEU A 138 5.14 10.87 -1.68
CA LEU A 138 4.87 9.44 -1.65
C LEU A 138 4.47 8.98 -0.24
N CYS A 139 3.75 7.87 -0.16
CA CYS A 139 3.55 7.15 1.08
C CYS A 139 4.34 5.85 1.07
N MET A 140 5.16 5.62 2.10
CA MET A 140 5.84 4.35 2.31
C MET A 140 5.02 3.43 3.19
N PHE A 141 4.99 2.15 2.83
CA PHE A 141 4.51 1.06 3.64
C PHE A 141 5.62 0.01 3.77
N TYR A 142 5.78 -0.53 4.97
CA TYR A 142 6.73 -1.60 5.27
C TYR A 142 5.95 -2.79 5.76
N LEU A 143 6.10 -3.93 5.08
CA LEU A 143 5.37 -5.15 5.38
C LEU A 143 6.34 -6.30 5.69
N THR A 144 5.87 -7.19 6.55
CA THR A 144 6.51 -8.48 6.81
C THR A 144 6.04 -9.53 5.80
N HIS A 145 6.88 -10.55 5.57
CA HIS A 145 6.52 -11.66 4.68
C HIS A 145 5.23 -12.37 5.13
N SER A 146 4.98 -12.49 6.44
CA SER A 146 3.79 -13.12 7.01
C SER A 146 2.49 -12.34 6.77
N GLU A 147 2.55 -11.03 6.56
CA GLU A 147 1.36 -10.22 6.26
C GLU A 147 0.86 -10.42 4.83
N LEU A 148 1.78 -10.76 3.92
CA LEU A 148 1.46 -10.97 2.51
C LEU A 148 1.24 -12.45 2.19
N PHE A 149 2.10 -13.31 2.70
CA PHE A 149 2.17 -14.69 2.28
C PHE A 149 1.87 -15.65 3.42
N THR A 150 1.14 -16.71 3.10
CA THR A 150 0.88 -17.83 3.99
C THR A 150 1.25 -19.12 3.27
N ARG A 151 1.20 -20.27 3.96
CA ARG A 151 1.46 -21.57 3.32
C ARG A 151 0.54 -21.82 2.12
N SER A 152 -0.69 -21.33 2.15
CA SER A 152 -1.66 -21.50 1.06
C SER A 152 -1.66 -20.35 0.06
N VAL A 153 -0.93 -19.25 0.33
CA VAL A 153 -0.92 -18.08 -0.54
C VAL A 153 0.50 -17.57 -0.76
N ASN A 154 0.99 -17.75 -1.99
CA ASN A 154 2.32 -17.34 -2.45
C ASN A 154 2.32 -16.06 -3.31
N SER A 155 1.15 -15.49 -3.60
CA SER A 155 1.03 -14.28 -4.41
C SER A 155 -0.09 -13.37 -3.90
N ARG A 156 0.11 -12.05 -4.00
CA ARG A 156 -0.90 -11.05 -3.62
C ARG A 156 -0.98 -9.92 -4.63
N ASN A 157 -2.19 -9.44 -4.85
CA ASN A 157 -2.44 -8.21 -5.60
C ASN A 157 -2.49 -7.01 -4.66
N LEU A 158 -1.56 -6.08 -4.88
CA LEU A 158 -1.43 -4.84 -4.13
C LEU A 158 -1.98 -3.68 -4.95
N SER A 159 -2.65 -2.75 -4.29
CA SER A 159 -3.04 -1.46 -4.87
C SER A 159 -3.08 -0.41 -3.76
N CYS A 160 -2.93 0.86 -4.13
CA CYS A 160 -3.05 1.95 -3.19
C CYS A 160 -3.91 3.08 -3.76
N ASP A 161 -4.52 3.85 -2.88
CA ASP A 161 -5.08 5.16 -3.20
C ASP A 161 -4.67 6.17 -2.13
N TYR A 162 -5.03 7.43 -2.33
CA TYR A 162 -4.80 8.49 -1.38
C TYR A 162 -6.03 9.36 -1.24
N TYR A 163 -6.15 10.03 -0.10
CA TYR A 163 -7.14 11.05 0.11
C TYR A 163 -6.51 12.32 0.66
N ILE A 164 -7.10 13.45 0.28
CA ILE A 164 -6.74 14.77 0.78
C ILE A 164 -7.57 15.03 2.03
N ASN A 165 -6.91 15.44 3.11
CA ASN A 165 -7.55 15.76 4.39
C ASN A 165 -8.27 17.12 4.33
N THR A 166 -9.28 17.24 3.48
CA THR A 166 -10.21 18.39 3.40
C THR A 166 -11.58 17.99 3.94
N GLU A 167 -12.45 18.96 4.19
CA GLU A 167 -13.88 18.71 4.41
C GLU A 167 -14.67 19.12 3.16
N PRO A 168 -15.30 18.17 2.42
CA PRO A 168 -15.28 16.71 2.61
C PRO A 168 -13.96 16.05 2.18
N GLU A 169 -13.68 14.85 2.68
CA GLU A 169 -12.51 14.05 2.26
C GLU A 169 -12.62 13.67 0.78
N ILE A 170 -11.56 13.91 0.01
CA ILE A 170 -11.54 13.61 -1.43
C ILE A 170 -10.56 12.49 -1.68
N ARG A 171 -11.04 11.41 -2.28
CA ARG A 171 -10.26 10.20 -2.55
C ARG A 171 -9.92 10.07 -4.03
N SER A 172 -8.69 9.68 -4.32
CA SER A 172 -8.24 9.40 -5.68
C SER A 172 -8.74 8.05 -6.20
N PRO A 173 -8.74 7.83 -7.52
CA PRO A 173 -8.83 6.49 -8.06
C PRO A 173 -7.67 5.63 -7.57
N ARG A 174 -7.89 4.31 -7.45
CA ARG A 174 -6.82 3.39 -7.07
C ARG A 174 -5.74 3.29 -8.15
N SER A 175 -4.52 3.02 -7.71
CA SER A 175 -3.39 2.66 -8.56
C SER A 175 -3.72 1.45 -9.43
N ASP A 176 -2.86 1.22 -10.41
CA ASP A 176 -2.81 -0.11 -11.04
C ASP A 176 -2.48 -1.17 -10.00
N THR A 177 -2.90 -2.41 -10.29
CA THR A 177 -2.60 -3.55 -9.43
C THR A 177 -1.17 -4.03 -9.67
N HIS A 178 -0.43 -4.22 -8.59
CA HIS A 178 0.89 -4.83 -8.61
C HIS A 178 0.84 -6.22 -7.96
N THR A 179 1.17 -7.28 -8.69
CA THR A 179 1.23 -8.64 -8.15
C THR A 179 2.61 -8.91 -7.57
N ILE A 180 2.69 -9.06 -6.25
CA ILE A 180 3.91 -9.52 -5.57
C ILE A 180 3.84 -11.04 -5.38
N ARG A 181 4.98 -11.73 -5.58
CA ARG A 181 5.12 -13.17 -5.37
C ARG A 181 6.20 -13.46 -4.34
N GLY A 182 5.88 -14.32 -3.38
CA GLY A 182 6.84 -14.86 -2.44
C GLY A 182 7.72 -15.94 -3.08
N LEU A 183 8.71 -16.41 -2.33
CA LEU A 183 9.53 -17.56 -2.77
C LEU A 183 8.67 -18.83 -2.83
N PRO A 184 8.89 -19.72 -3.82
CA PRO A 184 8.17 -20.98 -3.89
C PRO A 184 8.45 -21.82 -2.65
N GLN A 185 7.44 -22.55 -2.18
CA GLN A 185 7.60 -23.44 -1.04
C GLN A 185 8.67 -24.51 -1.36
N ALA A 186 9.52 -24.82 -0.38
CA ALA A 186 10.47 -25.91 -0.52
C ALA A 186 9.72 -27.25 -0.67
N LYS A 187 10.31 -28.18 -1.42
CA LYS A 187 9.80 -29.53 -1.59
C LYS A 187 10.79 -30.50 -0.97
N LEU A 188 10.35 -31.27 0.03
CA LEU A 188 11.17 -32.29 0.66
C LEU A 188 10.76 -33.66 0.13
N THR A 189 11.75 -34.44 -0.29
CA THR A 189 11.57 -35.84 -0.68
C THR A 189 12.50 -36.73 0.14
N ALA A 190 12.10 -37.98 0.33
CA ALA A 190 12.87 -39.01 1.02
C ALA A 190 12.94 -40.26 0.15
N SER A 191 14.09 -40.95 0.12
CA SER A 191 14.26 -42.20 -0.63
C SER A 191 13.45 -43.37 -0.05
N SER A 192 13.18 -43.34 1.26
CA SER A 192 12.29 -44.26 1.95
C SER A 192 11.67 -43.58 3.17
N SER A 193 10.42 -43.90 3.50
CA SER A 193 9.76 -43.50 4.75
C SER A 193 9.88 -44.54 5.85
N ASP A 194 10.21 -45.79 5.51
CA ASP A 194 10.26 -46.91 6.44
C ASP A 194 11.63 -47.56 6.31
N ILE A 195 12.37 -47.59 7.41
CA ILE A 195 13.78 -47.98 7.44
C ILE A 195 14.10 -48.81 8.68
N LYS A 196 15.16 -49.61 8.64
CA LYS A 196 15.76 -50.25 9.82
C LYS A 196 16.87 -49.37 10.40
N GLU A 197 17.38 -49.74 11.57
CA GLU A 197 18.45 -48.99 12.23
C GLU A 197 19.75 -48.95 11.41
N THR A 198 20.01 -49.98 10.62
CA THR A 198 21.17 -50.11 9.72
C THR A 198 21.00 -49.38 8.40
N ASP A 199 19.79 -49.00 8.04
CA ASP A 199 19.49 -48.42 6.74
C ASP A 199 19.89 -46.95 6.70
N THR A 200 20.06 -46.42 5.49
CA THR A 200 20.33 -45.00 5.25
C THR A 200 19.23 -44.44 4.37
N VAL A 201 18.64 -43.33 4.80
CA VAL A 201 17.68 -42.55 4.01
C VAL A 201 18.37 -41.34 3.40
N GLN A 202 18.07 -41.08 2.13
CA GLN A 202 18.48 -39.87 1.44
C GLN A 202 17.31 -38.89 1.41
N LEU A 203 17.55 -37.69 1.93
CA LEU A 203 16.61 -36.58 1.87
C LEU A 203 17.08 -35.56 0.84
N SER A 204 16.16 -35.05 0.03
CA SER A 204 16.44 -33.96 -0.91
C SER A 204 15.46 -32.82 -0.69
N CYS A 205 16.00 -31.62 -0.50
CA CYS A 205 15.25 -30.37 -0.43
C CYS A 205 15.40 -29.64 -1.75
N GLU A 206 14.30 -29.44 -2.45
CA GLU A 206 14.27 -28.84 -3.79
C GLU A 206 13.42 -27.57 -3.76
N ASN A 207 13.64 -26.68 -4.73
CA ASN A 207 12.67 -25.66 -5.08
C ASN A 207 11.95 -26.06 -6.37
N THR A 208 10.77 -25.50 -6.59
CA THR A 208 9.92 -25.88 -7.73
C THR A 208 10.12 -25.01 -8.96
N GLU A 209 11.01 -24.02 -8.90
CA GLU A 209 11.20 -23.02 -9.96
C GLU A 209 12.68 -22.82 -10.35
N ASP A 210 13.54 -23.81 -10.09
CA ASP A 210 14.98 -23.81 -10.44
C ASP A 210 15.75 -22.55 -10.01
N LEU A 211 15.31 -21.87 -8.93
CA LEU A 211 16.03 -20.72 -8.39
C LEU A 211 17.40 -21.18 -7.87
N LYS A 212 18.43 -20.34 -8.03
CA LYS A 212 19.75 -20.61 -7.44
C LYS A 212 19.65 -20.58 -5.92
N MET A 213 19.56 -21.76 -5.32
CA MET A 213 19.60 -21.94 -3.87
C MET A 213 21.03 -21.73 -3.37
N GLU A 214 21.19 -20.94 -2.31
CA GLU A 214 22.48 -20.74 -1.65
C GLU A 214 22.70 -21.86 -0.62
N MET A 215 21.72 -22.05 0.27
CA MET A 215 21.77 -23.05 1.33
C MET A 215 20.40 -23.63 1.61
N CYS A 216 20.36 -24.86 2.12
CA CYS A 216 19.16 -25.50 2.62
C CYS A 216 19.31 -25.90 4.07
N PHE A 217 18.20 -25.85 4.80
CA PHE A 217 18.13 -26.15 6.21
C PHE A 217 17.08 -27.25 6.44
N PHE A 218 17.50 -28.36 7.05
CA PHE A 218 16.63 -29.47 7.41
C PHE A 218 16.26 -29.37 8.89
N ASN A 219 14.98 -29.13 9.17
CA ASN A 219 14.41 -29.05 10.51
C ASN A 219 13.88 -30.42 10.94
N ILE A 220 14.46 -30.99 11.98
CA ILE A 220 14.11 -32.30 12.52
C ILE A 220 13.26 -32.09 13.79
N LYS A 221 12.13 -32.80 13.92
CA LYS A 221 11.18 -32.72 15.05
C LYS A 221 10.42 -31.38 15.15
N GLY A 222 10.41 -30.58 14.08
CA GLY A 222 9.65 -29.31 14.02
C GLY A 222 10.17 -28.19 14.94
N ARG A 223 11.38 -28.29 15.49
CA ARG A 223 12.07 -27.21 16.22
C ARG A 223 13.31 -26.77 15.47
N GLU A 224 13.52 -25.46 15.35
CA GLU A 224 14.70 -24.86 14.70
C GLU A 224 16.03 -25.27 15.34
N SER A 225 15.99 -25.68 16.62
CA SER A 225 17.17 -26.07 17.42
C SER A 225 17.98 -27.25 16.86
N TYR A 226 17.41 -28.05 15.94
CA TYR A 226 18.08 -29.19 15.31
C TYR A 226 18.25 -29.02 13.79
N SER A 227 18.28 -27.78 13.31
CA SER A 227 18.49 -27.50 11.89
C SER A 227 19.87 -27.97 11.41
N LYS A 228 19.92 -28.70 10.30
CA LYS A 228 21.17 -29.02 9.58
C LYS A 228 21.26 -28.24 8.28
N GLN A 229 22.37 -27.53 8.11
CA GLN A 229 22.69 -26.78 6.90
C GLN A 229 23.35 -27.68 5.85
N SER A 230 22.94 -27.58 4.59
CA SER A 230 23.53 -28.31 3.45
C SER A 230 23.56 -27.42 2.20
N THR A 231 24.71 -27.34 1.54
CA THR A 231 24.89 -26.63 0.26
C THR A 231 24.51 -27.47 -0.95
N SER A 232 24.54 -28.81 -0.83
CA SER A 232 24.02 -29.70 -1.87
C SER A 232 22.50 -29.86 -1.81
N CYS A 233 21.87 -29.33 -0.75
CA CYS A 233 20.46 -29.52 -0.43
C CYS A 233 20.04 -31.00 -0.39
N GLN A 234 21.02 -31.88 -0.15
CA GLN A 234 20.84 -33.29 0.13
C GLN A 234 21.37 -33.61 1.52
N LEU A 235 20.71 -34.54 2.20
CA LEU A 235 21.08 -34.98 3.55
C LEU A 235 20.89 -36.50 3.67
N SER A 236 21.98 -37.21 3.97
CA SER A 236 21.95 -38.65 4.28
C SER A 236 21.85 -38.87 5.79
N LEU A 237 20.91 -39.70 6.22
CA LEU A 237 20.72 -40.05 7.64
C LEU A 237 20.66 -41.57 7.80
N THR A 238 21.37 -42.11 8.79
CA THR A 238 21.22 -43.51 9.19
C THR A 238 20.03 -43.70 10.14
N GLY A 239 19.45 -44.90 10.17
CA GLY A 239 18.40 -45.26 11.13
C GLY A 239 18.85 -45.04 12.58
N SER A 240 20.11 -45.35 12.91
CA SER A 240 20.71 -45.05 14.22
C SER A 240 20.74 -43.56 14.57
N GLN A 241 21.04 -42.68 13.61
CA GLN A 241 20.98 -41.22 13.83
C GLN A 241 19.56 -40.74 14.08
N ILE A 242 18.59 -41.31 13.36
CA ILE A 242 17.17 -41.00 13.55
C ILE A 242 16.67 -41.48 14.92
N SER A 243 17.11 -42.66 15.37
CA SER A 243 16.78 -43.24 16.69
C SER A 243 17.28 -42.35 17.84
N ILE A 244 18.50 -41.82 17.72
CA ILE A 244 19.04 -40.86 18.70
C ILE A 244 18.18 -39.58 18.75
N TRP A 245 17.73 -39.10 17.60
CA TRP A 245 16.94 -37.86 17.51
C TRP A 245 15.47 -38.01 17.88
N SER A 246 14.94 -39.23 17.84
CA SER A 246 13.63 -39.53 18.42
C SER A 246 13.68 -39.61 19.96
N GLU A 247 14.86 -39.38 20.56
CA GLU A 247 15.12 -39.48 22.01
C GLU A 247 14.71 -40.85 22.59
N GLY A 248 14.70 -41.89 21.75
CA GLY A 248 14.20 -43.22 22.11
C GLY A 248 12.70 -43.27 22.45
N GLN A 249 11.96 -42.17 22.28
CA GLN A 249 10.54 -42.07 22.61
C GLN A 249 9.60 -42.41 21.45
N SER A 250 10.10 -42.34 20.21
CA SER A 250 9.29 -42.65 19.03
C SER A 250 10.09 -43.48 18.04
N SER A 251 9.42 -44.45 17.41
CA SER A 251 9.92 -45.11 16.21
C SER A 251 9.79 -44.21 14.98
N SER A 252 9.44 -42.93 15.11
CA SER A 252 9.29 -42.03 13.96
C SER A 252 9.85 -40.63 14.21
N VAL A 253 10.32 -39.98 13.15
CA VAL A 253 10.75 -38.58 13.17
C VAL A 253 10.09 -37.80 12.03
N ARG A 254 9.64 -36.59 12.34
CA ARG A 254 9.07 -35.65 11.36
C ARG A 254 10.13 -34.64 10.94
N ILE A 255 10.35 -34.50 9.64
CA ILE A 255 11.40 -33.66 9.05
C ILE A 255 10.76 -32.72 8.04
N SER A 256 11.12 -31.44 8.07
CA SER A 256 10.80 -30.44 7.04
C SER A 256 12.06 -29.74 6.59
N CYS A 257 12.06 -29.08 5.45
CA CYS A 257 13.19 -28.25 5.03
C CYS A 257 12.76 -26.86 4.56
N PHE A 258 13.70 -25.93 4.46
CA PHE A 258 13.56 -24.67 3.73
C PHE A 258 14.89 -24.32 3.07
N TYR A 259 14.86 -23.52 2.01
CA TYR A 259 16.07 -23.03 1.34
C TYR A 259 16.19 -21.52 1.49
N THR A 260 17.39 -20.98 1.31
CA THR A 260 17.64 -19.55 1.21
C THR A 260 18.13 -19.18 -0.19
N VAL A 261 17.77 -17.97 -0.61
CA VAL A 261 18.31 -17.34 -1.82
C VAL A 261 18.96 -16.02 -1.45
N GLU A 262 20.02 -15.65 -2.17
CA GLU A 262 20.61 -14.31 -2.04
C GLU A 262 19.79 -13.31 -2.87
N LYS A 263 19.20 -12.34 -2.20
CA LYS A 263 18.56 -11.18 -2.83
C LYS A 263 19.16 -9.92 -2.21
N SER A 264 19.75 -9.06 -3.04
CA SER A 264 20.31 -7.78 -2.62
C SER A 264 21.24 -7.88 -1.40
N GLN A 265 22.12 -8.89 -1.44
CA GLN A 265 23.12 -9.22 -0.39
C GLN A 265 22.53 -9.69 0.95
N VAL A 266 21.24 -10.03 0.99
CA VAL A 266 20.57 -10.61 2.15
C VAL A 266 20.06 -12.00 1.82
N GLN A 267 20.23 -12.95 2.74
CA GLN A 267 19.64 -14.28 2.61
C GLN A 267 18.16 -14.26 2.97
N LYS A 268 17.32 -14.66 2.02
CA LYS A 268 15.87 -14.76 2.22
C LYS A 268 15.42 -16.21 2.28
N PRO A 269 14.75 -16.64 3.36
CA PRO A 269 14.26 -18.01 3.50
C PRO A 269 12.98 -18.22 2.70
N SER A 270 12.84 -19.40 2.10
CA SER A 270 11.59 -19.90 1.54
C SER A 270 10.61 -20.29 2.65
N PRO A 271 9.31 -20.43 2.34
CA PRO A 271 8.40 -21.18 3.19
C PRO A 271 8.89 -22.62 3.40
N HIS A 272 8.62 -23.18 4.57
CA HIS A 272 8.96 -24.57 4.89
C HIS A 272 8.20 -25.56 4.01
N SER A 273 8.86 -26.66 3.69
CA SER A 273 8.27 -27.78 2.97
C SER A 273 7.14 -28.44 3.75
N ASP A 274 6.33 -29.17 3.02
CA ASP A 274 5.53 -30.22 3.63
C ASP A 274 6.49 -31.23 4.29
N PRO A 275 6.22 -31.65 5.53
CA PRO A 275 7.14 -32.53 6.24
C PRO A 275 6.97 -33.98 5.80
N VAL A 276 8.07 -34.71 5.81
CA VAL A 276 8.10 -36.17 5.69
C VAL A 276 8.23 -36.80 7.06
N THR A 277 7.64 -37.98 7.23
CA THR A 277 7.81 -38.79 8.45
C THR A 277 8.61 -40.03 8.10
N ILE A 278 9.71 -40.25 8.82
CA ILE A 278 10.54 -41.45 8.69
C ILE A 278 10.32 -42.33 9.90
N THR A 279 10.03 -43.61 9.67
CA THR A 279 9.72 -44.62 10.70
C THR A 279 10.82 -45.68 10.73
N ILE A 280 11.33 -45.96 11.92
CA ILE A 280 12.24 -47.07 12.21
C ILE A 280 11.41 -48.31 12.53
N GLN A 281 11.57 -49.35 11.72
CA GLN A 281 10.98 -50.66 11.97
C GLN A 281 11.84 -51.41 13.00
N SER A 282 11.22 -51.85 14.09
CA SER A 282 11.81 -52.82 15.02
C SER A 282 11.86 -54.19 14.35
N GLU A 283 13.01 -54.86 14.40
CA GLU A 283 13.09 -56.26 13.96
C GLU A 283 12.27 -57.15 14.90
N SER A 284 11.36 -57.92 14.31
CA SER A 284 10.58 -58.97 14.98
C SER A 284 11.38 -60.25 15.12
#